data_AF-A0A964RXX2-F1
#
_entry.id   AF-A0A964RXX2-F1
#
_cell.length_a   1.000
_cell.length_b   1.000
_cell.length_c   1.000
_cell.angle_alpha   90.00
_cell.angle_beta   90.00
_cell.angle_gamma   90.00
#
_symmetry.space_group_name_H-M   'P 1'
#
loop_
_entity.id
_entity.type
_entity.pdbx_description
1 polymer ?
#
loop_
_entity_poly.entity_id
_entity_poly.type
_entity_poly.pdbx_seq_one_letter_code
_entity_poly.pdbx_strand_id
1 'polypeptide(L)'
;MIEITDFLNTNIKALRTTDSVADAQDLFAEYPFSHFPVLEDGVYIGCADAEDTELMDIEKTIGDMRYSFDRFFVRDTTIWLDVLEVFAKNETNLVPVLSEDNKYLGYYEITDIIKFFDQTPFLKEQGGILVVEKGTTEYSMSEVAQIVESNNGRLLGVFISEASLEKVQITLKVSMGGLSEIIQTFRRYNYDIITEHQEDAYLNTLKDRSDYLDKYLNI
;
A
#
# COMPACT_ATOMS: atom_id res chain seq x y z
N MET A 1 6.69 -21.97 0.55
CA MET A 1 5.92 -20.73 0.47
C MET A 1 6.94 -19.63 0.65
N ILE A 2 6.91 -18.57 -0.16
CA ILE A 2 7.84 -17.44 0.04
C ILE A 2 7.37 -16.72 1.31
N GLU A 3 8.30 -16.40 2.20
CA GLU A 3 8.05 -15.64 3.42
C GLU A 3 8.72 -14.26 3.30
N ILE A 4 8.20 -13.25 4.01
CA ILE A 4 8.81 -11.90 3.96
C ILE A 4 10.26 -11.93 4.45
N THR A 5 10.61 -12.83 5.37
CA THR A 5 11.97 -13.04 5.87
C THR A 5 12.97 -13.45 4.80
N ASP A 6 12.50 -14.01 3.67
CA ASP A 6 13.36 -14.32 2.51
C ASP A 6 13.91 -13.05 1.84
N PHE A 7 13.34 -11.88 2.15
CA PHE A 7 13.75 -10.58 1.65
C PHE A 7 14.54 -9.75 2.68
N LEU A 8 14.99 -10.36 3.79
CA LEU A 8 15.80 -9.65 4.78
C LEU A 8 17.17 -9.31 4.17
N ASN A 9 17.46 -8.01 4.05
CA ASN A 9 18.73 -7.52 3.51
C ASN A 9 19.75 -7.23 4.61
N THR A 10 21.02 -7.53 4.32
CA THR A 10 22.17 -7.29 5.22
C THR A 10 23.40 -6.74 4.49
N ASN A 11 23.25 -6.36 3.22
CA ASN A 11 24.33 -5.89 2.35
C ASN A 11 24.79 -4.48 2.71
N ILE A 12 23.87 -3.59 3.11
CA ILE A 12 24.23 -2.24 3.55
C ILE A 12 24.31 -2.23 5.09
N LYS A 13 25.40 -1.64 5.59
CA LYS A 13 25.64 -1.55 7.03
C LYS A 13 24.88 -0.36 7.61
N ALA A 14 24.34 -0.57 8.80
CA ALA A 14 23.80 0.52 9.61
C ALA A 14 24.90 1.53 9.95
N LEU A 15 24.51 2.81 10.07
CA LEU A 15 25.36 3.87 10.60
C LEU A 15 25.64 3.62 12.08
N ARG A 16 26.76 4.16 12.56
CA ARG A 16 27.12 4.18 13.98
C ARG A 16 27.09 5.62 14.48
N THR A 17 26.82 5.80 15.77
CA THR A 17 26.90 7.13 16.40
C THR A 17 28.27 7.79 16.26
N THR A 18 29.33 7.00 16.07
CA THR A 18 30.70 7.48 15.87
C THR A 18 31.05 7.82 14.42
N ASP A 19 30.20 7.46 13.45
CA ASP A 19 30.44 7.78 12.05
C ASP A 19 30.26 9.29 11.83
N SER A 20 31.00 9.86 10.88
CA SER A 20 30.89 11.28 10.57
C SER A 20 29.62 11.56 9.76
N VAL A 21 29.11 12.80 9.87
CA VAL A 21 28.01 13.25 9.02
C VAL A 21 28.39 13.21 7.54
N ALA A 22 29.65 13.52 7.21
CA ALA A 22 30.17 13.38 5.84
C ALA A 22 29.98 11.97 5.28
N ASP A 23 30.37 10.94 6.05
CA ASP A 23 30.23 9.54 5.63
C ASP A 23 28.75 9.15 5.43
N ALA A 24 27.85 9.69 6.26
CA ALA A 24 26.42 9.43 6.14
C ALA A 24 25.79 10.14 4.93
N GLN A 25 26.20 11.39 4.65
CA GLN A 25 25.77 12.11 3.44
C GLN A 25 26.22 11.38 2.17
N ASP A 26 27.47 10.90 2.13
CA ASP A 26 27.96 10.07 1.03
C ASP A 26 27.13 8.79 0.88
N LEU A 27 26.75 8.16 2.00
CA LEU A 27 25.91 6.95 1.99
C LEU A 27 24.49 7.23 1.44
N PHE A 28 23.87 8.34 1.82
CA PHE A 28 22.58 8.78 1.28
C PHE A 28 22.65 9.19 -0.20
N ALA A 29 23.82 9.68 -0.66
CA ALA A 29 24.06 9.96 -2.07
C ALA A 29 24.24 8.67 -2.90
N GLU A 30 24.85 7.63 -2.32
CA GLU A 30 25.04 6.33 -2.97
C GLU A 30 23.74 5.52 -3.01
N TYR A 31 22.99 5.53 -1.92
CA TYR A 31 21.75 4.77 -1.76
C TYR A 31 20.59 5.73 -1.50
N PRO A 32 19.58 5.80 -2.39
CA PRO A 32 18.46 6.73 -2.29
C PRO A 32 17.44 6.28 -1.24
N PHE A 33 17.90 5.93 -0.04
CA PHE A 33 17.05 5.65 1.09
C PHE A 33 16.65 6.94 1.81
N SER A 34 15.43 6.99 2.32
CA SER A 34 15.01 8.13 3.13
C SER A 34 15.56 8.07 4.55
N HIS A 35 15.90 6.88 5.03
CA HIS A 35 16.42 6.66 6.38
C HIS A 35 17.50 5.60 6.40
N PHE A 36 18.44 5.74 7.33
CA PHE A 36 19.42 4.71 7.69
C PHE A 36 19.34 4.35 9.17
N PRO A 37 19.33 3.05 9.54
CA PRO A 37 19.40 2.64 10.93
C PRO A 37 20.72 3.09 11.56
N VAL A 38 20.65 3.53 12.81
CA VAL A 38 21.79 3.94 13.60
C VAL A 38 21.96 3.01 14.79
N LEU A 39 23.18 2.53 14.97
CA LEU A 39 23.58 1.67 16.08
C LEU A 39 24.52 2.40 17.04
N GLU A 40 24.41 2.10 18.32
CA GLU A 40 25.36 2.45 19.36
C GLU A 40 25.77 1.17 20.08
N ASP A 41 27.06 0.83 20.06
CA ASP A 41 27.59 -0.42 20.63
C ASP A 41 26.84 -1.69 20.15
N GLY A 42 26.38 -1.68 18.90
CA GLY A 42 25.62 -2.77 18.30
C GLY A 42 24.12 -2.82 18.66
N VAL A 43 23.63 -1.84 19.42
CA VAL A 43 22.22 -1.68 19.79
C VAL A 43 21.58 -0.65 18.87
N TYR A 44 20.41 -0.98 18.32
CA TYR A 44 19.62 -0.03 17.54
C TYR A 44 19.07 1.09 18.41
N ILE A 45 19.28 2.34 17.99
CA ILE A 45 18.87 3.53 18.75
C ILE A 45 17.92 4.47 18.00
N GLY A 46 17.66 4.18 16.72
CA GLY A 46 16.81 4.98 15.85
C GLY A 46 17.29 4.96 14.40
N CYS A 47 16.63 5.72 13.54
CA CYS A 47 17.01 5.96 12.16
C CYS A 47 17.38 7.44 11.98
N ALA A 48 18.47 7.71 11.29
CA ALA A 48 18.75 9.05 10.76
C ALA A 48 17.99 9.20 9.44
N ASP A 49 17.30 10.32 9.25
CA ASP A 49 16.65 10.68 7.99
C ASP A 49 17.62 11.46 7.09
N ALA A 50 17.38 11.40 5.78
CA ALA A 50 18.25 12.04 4.79
C ALA A 50 18.23 13.58 4.87
N GLU A 51 17.07 14.18 5.19
CA GLU A 51 16.91 15.64 5.17
C GLU A 51 17.66 16.31 6.32
N ASP A 52 17.51 15.82 7.55
CA ASP A 52 18.24 16.34 8.69
C ASP A 52 19.74 16.05 8.59
N THR A 53 20.12 14.90 8.02
CA THR A 53 21.53 14.55 7.80
C THR A 53 22.19 15.50 6.80
N GLU A 54 21.50 15.88 5.74
CA GLU A 54 21.97 16.84 4.72
C GLU A 54 22.19 18.25 5.32
N LEU A 55 21.34 18.65 6.27
CA LEU A 55 21.42 19.97 6.92
C LEU A 55 22.50 20.06 8.02
N MET A 56 23.06 18.93 8.44
CA MET A 56 24.03 18.84 9.54
C MET A 56 25.46 19.14 9.07
N ASP A 57 26.28 19.75 9.95
CA ASP A 57 27.68 20.04 9.63
C ASP A 57 28.48 18.75 9.44
N ILE A 58 29.20 18.63 8.32
CA ILE A 58 29.98 17.44 7.94
C ILE A 58 31.04 17.01 8.96
N GLU A 59 31.52 17.94 9.79
CA GLU A 59 32.54 17.68 10.83
C GLU A 59 31.95 17.05 12.10
N LYS A 60 30.62 17.04 12.25
CA LYS A 60 29.94 16.40 13.38
C LYS A 60 29.84 14.90 13.17
N THR A 61 29.43 14.22 14.24
CA THR A 61 29.13 12.80 14.23
C THR A 61 27.62 12.56 14.12
N ILE A 62 27.23 11.39 13.65
CA ILE A 62 25.83 10.96 13.64
C ILE A 62 25.24 10.95 15.06
N GLY A 63 26.06 10.67 16.08
CA GLY A 63 25.64 10.76 17.48
C GLY A 63 25.19 12.16 17.91
N ASP A 64 25.68 13.22 17.28
CA ASP A 64 25.32 14.61 17.61
C ASP A 64 23.89 14.97 17.19
N MET A 65 23.32 14.25 16.22
CA MET A 65 21.92 14.39 15.78
C MET A 65 20.98 13.36 16.40
N ARG A 66 21.36 12.69 17.49
CA ARG A 66 20.53 11.63 18.13
C ARG A 66 19.12 12.08 18.54
N TYR A 67 18.91 13.38 18.75
CA TYR A 67 17.62 13.94 19.10
C TYR A 67 16.62 13.95 17.93
N SER A 68 17.09 13.88 16.67
CA SER A 68 16.24 13.85 15.49
C SER A 68 15.89 12.44 15.02
N PHE A 69 16.52 11.39 15.60
CA PHE A 69 16.29 10.04 15.12
C PHE A 69 14.83 9.58 15.29
N ASP A 70 14.26 9.13 14.18
CA ASP A 70 12.99 8.45 14.15
C ASP A 70 13.12 7.03 14.68
N ARG A 71 12.12 6.59 15.45
CA ARG A 71 12.17 5.32 16.19
C ARG A 71 11.10 4.38 15.68
N PHE A 72 11.41 3.71 14.57
CA PHE A 72 10.58 2.66 14.00
C PHE A 72 11.43 1.43 13.65
N PHE A 73 10.85 0.26 13.85
CA PHE A 73 11.44 -1.02 13.48
C PHE A 73 10.34 -2.07 13.43
N VAL A 74 10.66 -3.23 12.87
CA VAL A 74 9.81 -4.42 12.94
C VAL A 74 10.60 -5.59 13.56
N ARG A 75 9.88 -6.62 14.00
CA ARG A 75 10.48 -7.88 14.41
C ARG A 75 10.61 -8.80 13.20
N ASP A 76 11.53 -9.75 13.27
CA ASP A 76 11.62 -10.86 12.31
C ASP A 76 10.36 -11.74 12.28
N THR A 77 9.50 -11.65 13.29
CA THR A 77 8.19 -12.30 13.35
C THR A 77 7.01 -11.40 12.90
N THR A 78 7.26 -10.16 12.50
CA THR A 78 6.19 -9.21 12.11
C THR A 78 5.55 -9.64 10.78
N ILE A 79 4.22 -9.62 10.71
CA ILE A 79 3.47 -9.96 9.50
C ILE A 79 3.70 -8.88 8.43
N TRP A 80 3.83 -9.28 7.17
CA TRP A 80 4.19 -8.39 6.07
C TRP A 80 3.26 -7.16 5.89
N LEU A 81 1.96 -7.29 6.23
CA LEU A 81 1.01 -6.17 6.21
C LEU A 81 1.36 -5.11 7.26
N ASP A 82 1.79 -5.53 8.46
CA ASP A 82 2.23 -4.61 9.51
C ASP A 82 3.57 -3.97 9.14
N VAL A 83 4.45 -4.69 8.42
CA VAL A 83 5.67 -4.10 7.86
C VAL A 83 5.33 -2.99 6.85
N LEU A 84 4.37 -3.25 5.96
CA LEU A 84 3.87 -2.24 5.01
C LEU A 84 3.27 -1.01 5.74
N GLU A 85 2.56 -1.23 6.83
CA GLU A 85 2.04 -0.15 7.68
C GLU A 85 3.17 0.72 8.27
N VAL A 86 4.27 0.11 8.73
CA VAL A 86 5.43 0.84 9.25
C VAL A 86 6.07 1.70 8.15
N PHE A 87 6.21 1.19 6.93
CA PHE A 87 6.69 2.00 5.81
C PHE A 87 5.80 3.23 5.57
N ALA A 88 4.48 3.03 5.51
CA ALA A 88 3.52 4.10 5.24
C ALA A 88 3.48 5.17 6.34
N LYS A 89 3.51 4.76 7.63
CA LYS A 89 3.41 5.70 8.76
C LYS A 89 4.65 6.56 8.96
N ASN A 90 5.82 6.07 8.56
CA ASN A 90 7.10 6.76 8.78
C ASN A 90 7.65 7.36 7.48
N GLU A 91 6.85 7.37 6.40
CA GLU A 91 7.24 7.88 5.07
C GLU A 91 8.62 7.36 4.62
N THR A 92 8.93 6.11 4.99
CA THR A 92 10.25 5.51 4.80
C THR A 92 10.25 4.55 3.61
N ASN A 93 11.43 4.34 3.01
CA ASN A 93 11.66 3.26 2.03
C ASN A 93 12.59 2.17 2.55
N LEU A 94 13.06 2.29 3.81
CA LEU A 94 13.83 1.27 4.54
C LEU A 94 13.29 1.10 5.96
N VAL A 95 13.07 -0.15 6.38
CA VAL A 95 12.61 -0.48 7.74
C VAL A 95 13.60 -1.43 8.43
N PRO A 96 14.18 -1.04 9.59
CA PRO A 96 15.05 -1.91 10.38
C PRO A 96 14.30 -3.14 10.91
N VAL A 97 14.98 -4.29 10.89
CA VAL A 97 14.48 -5.56 11.45
C VAL A 97 15.32 -5.93 12.66
N LEU A 98 14.65 -6.12 13.78
CA LEU A 98 15.28 -6.51 15.05
C LEU A 98 14.82 -7.91 15.47
N SER A 99 15.69 -8.67 16.14
CA SER A 99 15.27 -9.88 16.84
C SER A 99 14.43 -9.55 18.08
N GLU A 100 13.84 -10.55 18.73
CA GLU A 100 13.16 -10.39 20.03
C GLU A 100 14.07 -9.72 21.10
N ASP A 101 15.37 -9.98 21.07
CA ASP A 101 16.38 -9.41 21.98
C ASP A 101 16.85 -7.98 21.59
N ASN A 102 16.16 -7.30 20.67
CA ASN A 102 16.54 -5.97 20.13
C ASN A 102 17.88 -5.93 19.39
N LYS A 103 18.39 -7.09 18.92
CA LYS A 103 19.58 -7.10 18.06
C LYS A 103 19.18 -6.73 16.64
N TYR A 104 19.94 -5.83 16.02
CA TYR A 104 19.76 -5.49 14.61
C TYR A 104 20.13 -6.68 13.73
N LEU A 105 19.17 -7.14 12.92
CA LEU A 105 19.34 -8.29 12.02
C LEU A 105 19.59 -7.85 10.57
N GLY A 106 19.05 -6.71 10.18
CA GLY A 106 19.07 -6.21 8.81
C GLY A 106 17.92 -5.24 8.58
N TYR A 107 17.49 -5.13 7.33
CA TYR A 107 16.40 -4.24 6.96
C TYR A 107 15.56 -4.82 5.81
N TYR A 108 14.32 -4.33 5.71
CA TYR A 108 13.51 -4.49 4.51
C TYR A 108 13.54 -3.21 3.70
N GLU A 109 13.53 -3.33 2.37
CA GLU A 109 13.20 -2.22 1.48
C GLU A 109 11.72 -2.27 1.12
N ILE A 110 11.12 -1.11 0.84
CA ILE A 110 9.73 -1.07 0.37
C ILE A 110 9.54 -1.88 -0.92
N THR A 111 10.58 -1.94 -1.76
CA THR A 111 10.55 -2.72 -3.01
C THR A 111 10.41 -4.21 -2.77
N ASP A 112 10.88 -4.73 -1.64
CA ASP A 112 10.74 -6.13 -1.27
C ASP A 112 9.31 -6.46 -0.88
N ILE A 113 8.63 -5.55 -0.18
CA ILE A 113 7.21 -5.68 0.13
C ILE A 113 6.37 -5.68 -1.14
N ILE A 114 6.72 -4.81 -2.11
CA ILE A 114 6.04 -4.77 -3.40
C ILE A 114 6.23 -6.09 -4.16
N LYS A 115 7.46 -6.63 -4.23
CA LYS A 115 7.75 -7.93 -4.86
C LYS A 115 7.00 -9.07 -4.17
N PHE A 116 6.92 -9.04 -2.83
CA PHE A 116 6.18 -10.02 -2.05
C PHE A 116 4.68 -9.93 -2.34
N PHE A 117 4.12 -8.72 -2.34
CA PHE A 117 2.71 -8.49 -2.62
C PHE A 117 2.33 -8.89 -4.06
N ASP A 118 3.23 -8.71 -5.02
CA ASP A 118 3.08 -9.19 -6.41
C ASP A 118 2.94 -10.72 -6.51
N GLN A 119 3.43 -11.48 -5.52
CA GLN A 119 3.21 -12.93 -5.48
C GLN A 119 1.80 -13.33 -5.05
N THR A 120 1.01 -12.41 -4.49
CA THR A 120 -0.37 -12.70 -4.07
C THR A 120 -1.28 -12.86 -5.29
N PRO A 121 -2.31 -13.74 -5.24
CA PRO A 121 -3.31 -13.83 -6.30
C PRO A 121 -4.00 -12.49 -6.58
N PHE A 122 -4.13 -11.64 -5.55
CA PHE A 122 -4.73 -10.32 -5.66
C PHE A 122 -3.97 -9.43 -6.66
N LEU A 123 -2.64 -9.43 -6.70
CA LEU A 123 -1.91 -8.66 -7.72
C LEU A 123 -1.67 -9.47 -9.00
N LYS A 124 -1.25 -10.74 -8.84
CA LYS A 124 -0.76 -11.59 -9.94
C LYS A 124 -1.83 -12.04 -10.92
N GLU A 125 -3.03 -12.39 -10.45
CA GLU A 125 -4.07 -12.92 -11.33
C GLU A 125 -4.71 -11.78 -12.16
N GLN A 126 -4.99 -12.05 -13.43
CA GLN A 126 -5.75 -11.14 -14.29
C GLN A 126 -7.21 -11.04 -13.80
N GLY A 127 -7.79 -9.85 -13.87
CA GLY A 127 -9.14 -9.60 -13.40
C GLY A 127 -9.57 -8.15 -13.54
N GLY A 128 -10.82 -7.89 -13.15
CA GLY A 128 -11.38 -6.54 -13.07
C GLY A 128 -11.33 -6.00 -11.64
N ILE A 129 -11.04 -4.70 -11.51
CA ILE A 129 -11.26 -3.97 -10.26
C ILE A 129 -12.62 -3.27 -10.38
N LEU A 130 -13.43 -3.40 -9.35
CA LEU A 130 -14.73 -2.76 -9.21
C LEU A 130 -14.72 -1.98 -7.90
N VAL A 131 -15.22 -0.75 -7.93
CA VAL A 131 -15.46 0.04 -6.71
C VAL A 131 -16.96 0.25 -6.59
N VAL A 132 -17.53 -0.23 -5.49
CA VAL A 132 -18.95 -0.09 -5.17
C VAL A 132 -19.13 0.69 -3.89
N GLU A 133 -20.26 1.37 -3.76
CA GLU A 133 -20.60 2.19 -2.59
C GLU A 133 -22.01 1.86 -2.10
N LYS A 134 -22.20 1.86 -0.78
CA LYS A 134 -23.52 1.66 -0.15
C LYS A 134 -23.59 2.38 1.20
N GLY A 135 -24.81 2.60 1.70
CA GLY A 135 -25.03 3.18 3.02
C GLY A 135 -24.34 2.42 4.15
N THR A 136 -23.72 3.12 5.10
CA THR A 136 -22.91 2.52 6.18
C THR A 136 -23.68 1.52 7.04
N THR A 137 -25.00 1.70 7.19
CA THR A 137 -25.85 0.75 7.95
C THR A 137 -26.41 -0.39 7.11
N GLU A 138 -26.27 -0.34 5.79
CA GLU A 138 -26.91 -1.25 4.84
C GLU A 138 -25.92 -2.16 4.10
N TYR A 139 -24.64 -1.81 4.09
CA TYR A 139 -23.61 -2.63 3.47
C TYR A 139 -23.32 -3.89 4.30
N SER A 140 -23.00 -4.98 3.62
CA SER A 140 -22.43 -6.17 4.24
C SER A 140 -21.34 -6.77 3.35
N MET A 141 -20.18 -7.06 3.92
CA MET A 141 -19.12 -7.77 3.19
C MET A 141 -19.56 -9.17 2.72
N SER A 142 -20.44 -9.84 3.47
CA SER A 142 -20.98 -11.12 3.03
C SER A 142 -21.89 -10.97 1.81
N GLU A 143 -22.65 -9.88 1.71
CA GLU A 143 -23.49 -9.58 0.54
C GLU A 143 -22.61 -9.28 -0.69
N VAL A 144 -21.54 -8.49 -0.53
CA VAL A 144 -20.57 -8.23 -1.59
C VAL A 144 -19.97 -9.54 -2.12
N ALA A 145 -19.52 -10.42 -1.24
CA ALA A 145 -18.97 -11.71 -1.63
C ALA A 145 -20.02 -12.59 -2.35
N GLN A 146 -21.23 -12.68 -1.81
CA GLN A 146 -22.33 -13.44 -2.42
C GLN A 146 -22.71 -12.93 -3.80
N ILE A 147 -22.76 -11.61 -4.01
CA ILE A 147 -23.05 -11.02 -5.32
C ILE A 147 -21.99 -11.46 -6.34
N VAL A 148 -20.71 -11.41 -5.97
CA VAL A 148 -19.61 -11.83 -6.87
C VAL A 148 -19.70 -13.32 -7.18
N GLU A 149 -19.79 -14.17 -6.14
CA GLU A 149 -19.73 -15.63 -6.29
C GLU A 149 -20.98 -16.23 -6.94
N SER A 150 -22.16 -15.66 -6.68
CA SER A 150 -23.42 -16.13 -7.30
C SER A 150 -23.53 -15.79 -8.79
N ASN A 151 -22.73 -14.85 -9.28
CA ASN A 151 -22.61 -14.49 -10.69
C ASN A 151 -21.36 -15.12 -11.34
N ASN A 152 -20.89 -16.26 -10.82
CA ASN A 152 -19.76 -17.02 -11.34
C ASN A 152 -18.41 -16.28 -11.33
N GLY A 153 -18.30 -15.16 -10.61
CA GLY A 153 -17.03 -14.48 -10.36
C GLY A 153 -16.25 -15.12 -9.22
N ARG A 154 -14.91 -15.05 -9.27
CA ARG A 154 -14.05 -15.41 -8.15
C ARG A 154 -13.52 -14.13 -7.51
N LEU A 155 -13.79 -13.94 -6.21
CA LEU A 155 -13.25 -12.82 -5.44
C LEU A 155 -11.77 -13.07 -5.12
N LEU A 156 -10.89 -12.23 -5.67
CA LEU A 156 -9.43 -12.32 -5.45
C LEU A 156 -8.96 -11.48 -4.27
N GLY A 157 -9.73 -10.45 -3.92
CA GLY A 157 -9.57 -9.67 -2.70
C GLY A 157 -10.59 -8.54 -2.63
N VAL A 158 -10.83 -8.09 -1.40
CA VAL A 158 -11.80 -7.05 -1.08
C VAL A 158 -11.32 -6.28 0.14
N PHE A 159 -11.49 -4.97 0.13
CA PHE A 159 -11.25 -4.12 1.29
C PHE A 159 -12.16 -2.90 1.26
N ILE A 160 -12.36 -2.30 2.42
CA ILE A 160 -13.04 -1.00 2.54
C ILE A 160 -12.03 0.06 2.11
N SER A 161 -12.28 0.73 0.99
CA SER A 161 -11.40 1.78 0.47
C SER A 161 -11.70 3.15 1.06
N GLU A 162 -12.96 3.40 1.43
CA GLU A 162 -13.37 4.63 2.12
C GLU A 162 -14.56 4.32 3.03
N ALA A 163 -14.62 4.97 4.21
CA ALA A 163 -15.74 4.85 5.11
C ALA A 163 -16.06 6.20 5.76
N SER A 164 -17.33 6.58 5.69
CA SER A 164 -17.89 7.76 6.34
C SER A 164 -19.09 7.37 7.21
N LEU A 165 -19.69 8.35 7.90
CA LEU A 165 -20.92 8.12 8.67
C LEU A 165 -22.10 7.70 7.79
N GLU A 166 -22.12 8.12 6.52
CA GLU A 166 -23.26 7.90 5.62
C GLU A 166 -23.02 6.75 4.65
N LYS A 167 -21.81 6.64 4.11
CA LYS A 167 -21.47 5.68 3.05
C LYS A 167 -20.16 4.94 3.30
N VAL A 168 -20.08 3.73 2.76
CA VAL A 168 -18.89 2.89 2.70
C VAL A 168 -18.61 2.53 1.24
N GLN A 169 -17.36 2.76 0.83
CA GLN A 169 -16.84 2.33 -0.46
C GLN A 169 -16.00 1.07 -0.29
N ILE A 170 -16.18 0.15 -1.23
CA ILE A 170 -15.59 -1.18 -1.21
C ILE A 170 -14.90 -1.38 -2.54
N THR A 171 -13.59 -1.60 -2.48
CA THR A 171 -12.79 -1.97 -3.63
C THR A 171 -12.64 -3.49 -3.64
N LEU A 172 -12.99 -4.12 -4.75
CA LEU A 172 -12.87 -5.55 -4.94
C LEU A 172 -12.18 -5.86 -6.26
N LYS A 173 -11.35 -6.91 -6.25
CA LYS A 173 -10.79 -7.51 -7.45
C LYS A 173 -11.46 -8.85 -7.70
N VAL A 174 -11.96 -9.02 -8.92
CA VAL A 174 -12.64 -10.23 -9.37
C VAL A 174 -11.88 -10.82 -10.54
N SER A 175 -11.77 -12.15 -10.62
CA SER A 175 -11.17 -12.84 -11.77
C SER A 175 -11.89 -12.53 -13.09
N MET A 176 -11.25 -12.88 -14.21
CA MET A 176 -11.87 -12.75 -15.54
C MET A 176 -13.20 -13.51 -15.66
N GLY A 177 -14.24 -12.83 -16.14
CA GLY A 177 -15.58 -13.39 -16.43
C GLY A 177 -16.68 -12.84 -15.52
N GLY A 178 -17.85 -12.57 -16.09
CA GLY A 178 -19.06 -12.24 -15.32
C GLY A 178 -19.16 -10.80 -14.80
N LEU A 179 -18.22 -9.89 -15.15
CA LEU A 179 -18.17 -8.56 -14.55
C LEU A 179 -19.45 -7.74 -14.84
N SER A 180 -20.00 -7.85 -16.05
CA SER A 180 -21.25 -7.20 -16.42
C SER A 180 -22.43 -7.68 -15.58
N GLU A 181 -22.57 -9.00 -15.38
CA GLU A 181 -23.63 -9.58 -14.55
C GLU A 181 -23.46 -9.22 -13.06
N ILE A 182 -22.21 -9.18 -12.59
CA ILE A 182 -21.87 -8.75 -11.23
C ILE A 182 -22.27 -7.29 -11.02
N ILE A 183 -21.91 -6.38 -11.94
CA ILE A 183 -22.27 -4.96 -11.88
C ILE A 183 -23.79 -4.77 -11.87
N GLN A 184 -24.51 -5.46 -12.76
CA GLN A 184 -25.98 -5.41 -12.81
C GLN A 184 -26.60 -5.92 -11.51
N THR A 185 -26.02 -6.96 -10.92
CA THR A 185 -26.48 -7.48 -9.63
C THR A 185 -26.22 -6.48 -8.50
N PHE A 186 -25.03 -5.87 -8.42
CA PHE A 186 -24.75 -4.81 -7.45
C PHE A 186 -25.79 -3.68 -7.51
N ARG A 187 -26.12 -3.19 -8.72
CA ARG A 187 -27.18 -2.20 -8.91
C ARG A 187 -28.54 -2.66 -8.38
N ARG A 188 -28.89 -3.94 -8.60
CA ARG A 188 -30.14 -4.54 -8.06
C ARG A 188 -30.17 -4.59 -6.54
N TYR A 189 -29.02 -4.70 -5.88
CA TYR A 189 -28.89 -4.65 -4.42
C TYR A 189 -28.68 -3.22 -3.87
N ASN A 190 -28.95 -2.19 -4.69
CA ASN A 190 -28.80 -0.78 -4.36
C ASN A 190 -27.36 -0.39 -3.97
N TYR A 191 -26.36 -0.99 -4.61
CA TYR A 191 -25.00 -0.45 -4.60
C TYR A 191 -24.83 0.56 -5.73
N ASP A 192 -24.20 1.69 -5.41
CA ASP A 192 -23.71 2.64 -6.39
C ASP A 192 -22.39 2.11 -6.98
N ILE A 193 -22.22 2.22 -8.30
CA ILE A 193 -21.00 1.78 -9.00
C ILE A 193 -20.14 3.02 -9.24
N ILE A 194 -18.96 3.08 -8.61
CA ILE A 194 -18.07 4.24 -8.66
C ILE A 194 -17.07 4.14 -9.82
N THR A 195 -16.64 2.93 -10.17
CA THR A 195 -15.75 2.72 -11.33
C THR A 195 -16.47 2.95 -12.65
N GLU A 196 -15.85 3.73 -13.54
CA GLU A 196 -16.33 3.88 -14.91
C GLU A 196 -16.10 2.58 -15.71
N HIS A 197 -17.19 1.95 -16.15
CA HIS A 197 -17.13 0.77 -17.00
C HIS A 197 -17.53 1.11 -18.44
N GLN A 198 -16.98 0.37 -19.42
CA GLN A 198 -17.28 0.57 -20.85
C GLN A 198 -18.79 0.48 -21.17
N GLU A 199 -19.56 -0.30 -20.40
CA GLU A 199 -21.02 -0.35 -20.54
C GLU A 199 -21.70 0.97 -20.18
N ASP A 200 -21.19 1.71 -19.21
CA ASP A 200 -21.71 3.03 -18.85
C ASP A 200 -21.36 4.07 -19.93
N ALA A 201 -20.18 3.96 -20.54
CA ALA A 201 -19.83 4.75 -21.71
C ALA A 201 -20.78 4.45 -22.91
N TYR A 202 -21.14 3.18 -23.11
CA TYR A 202 -22.08 2.77 -24.16
C TYR A 202 -23.52 3.26 -23.88
N LEU A 203 -24.02 3.10 -22.65
CA LEU A 203 -25.34 3.59 -22.23
C LEU A 203 -25.43 5.12 -22.30
N ASN A 204 -24.38 5.83 -21.86
CA ASN A 204 -24.30 7.29 -22.00
C ASN A 204 -24.32 7.68 -23.49
N THR A 205 -23.57 6.98 -24.34
CA THR A 205 -23.60 7.22 -25.79
C THR A 205 -24.99 6.99 -26.40
N LEU A 206 -25.71 5.95 -25.97
CA LEU A 206 -27.09 5.69 -26.43
C LEU A 206 -28.05 6.77 -25.95
N LYS A 207 -27.90 7.23 -24.71
CA LYS A 207 -28.72 8.29 -24.11
C LYS A 207 -28.50 9.61 -24.83
N ASP A 208 -27.23 9.99 -25.06
CA ASP A 208 -26.87 11.16 -25.85
C ASP A 208 -27.50 11.11 -27.24
N ARG A 209 -27.42 9.96 -27.93
CA ARG A 209 -28.05 9.77 -29.25
C ARG A 209 -29.57 9.90 -29.23
N SER A 210 -30.23 9.42 -28.18
CA SER A 210 -31.67 9.59 -27.97
C SER A 210 -32.03 11.06 -27.76
N ASP A 211 -31.29 11.76 -26.89
CA ASP A 211 -31.51 13.16 -26.58
C ASP A 211 -31.28 14.06 -27.81
N TYR A 212 -30.30 13.71 -28.66
CA TYR A 212 -30.09 14.35 -29.95
C TYR A 212 -31.29 14.15 -30.89
N LEU A 213 -31.86 12.95 -30.97
CA LEU A 213 -33.02 12.66 -31.80
C LEU A 213 -34.26 13.43 -31.34
N ASP A 214 -34.53 13.46 -30.04
CA ASP A 214 -35.65 14.20 -29.45
C ASP A 214 -35.55 15.71 -29.72
N LYS A 215 -34.33 16.25 -29.74
CA LYS A 215 -34.07 17.64 -30.09
C LYS A 215 -34.32 17.93 -31.58
N TYR A 216 -34.13 16.96 -32.46
CA TYR A 216 -34.46 17.08 -33.89
C TYR A 216 -35.96 16.95 -34.18
N LEU A 217 -36.67 16.12 -33.42
CA LEU A 217 -38.11 15.87 -33.61
C LEU A 217 -39.01 16.98 -33.04
N ASN A 218 -38.50 17.76 -32.08
CA ASN A 218 -39.23 18.87 -31.45
C ASN A 218 -38.91 20.25 -32.07
N ILE A 219 -38.40 20.27 -33.31
CA ILE A 219 -38.25 21.46 -34.18
C ILE A 219 -39.30 21.37 -35.28
#